data_AF-A0A0J5S552-F1
#
_entry.id   AF-A0A0J5S552-F1
#
_cell.length_a   1.000
_cell.length_b   1.000
_cell.length_c   1.000
_cell.angle_alpha   90.00
_cell.angle_beta   90.00
_cell.angle_gamma   90.00
#
_symmetry.space_group_name_H-M   'P 1'
#
loop_
_entity.id
_entity.type
_entity.pdbx_description
1 polymer ?
#
loop_
_entity_poly.entity_id
_entity_poly.type
_entity_poly.pdbx_seq_one_letter_code
_entity_poly.pdbx_strand_id
1 'polypeptide(L)'
;MSGRKDEDLTDLSLLGNQGTNYLFEYAPEILEAFDNKHPNRDYFVKFNCPEFTSLCPKTGQPDFATIYISYIPGEKMVESKSLKLYLFSFRNHGDFHEDCMNIIMNDLIELMDPRYIEVWGKFTPRGGISIDPYTNYGKPGTKYEEMAFHRLMNHDMYPETIDNR
;
A
#
# COMPACT_ATOMS: atom_id res chain seq x y z
N MET A 1 -15.70 25.48 -11.96
CA MET A 1 -15.50 24.56 -10.82
C MET A 1 -14.21 23.80 -11.06
N SER A 2 -13.29 23.79 -10.10
CA SER A 2 -11.99 23.11 -10.21
C SER A 2 -12.16 21.60 -9.96
N GLY A 3 -12.88 20.91 -10.83
CA GLY A 3 -12.98 19.44 -10.85
C GLY A 3 -11.95 18.82 -11.79
N ARG A 4 -11.67 17.52 -11.66
CA ARG A 4 -10.99 16.77 -12.73
C ARG A 4 -11.92 16.67 -13.92
N LYS A 5 -11.37 16.77 -15.13
CA LYS A 5 -12.10 16.50 -16.36
C LYS A 5 -11.96 15.01 -16.67
N ASP A 6 -12.93 14.44 -17.38
CA ASP A 6 -12.87 13.02 -17.79
C ASP A 6 -11.66 12.74 -18.68
N GLU A 7 -11.18 13.75 -19.42
CA GLU A 7 -9.93 13.72 -20.19
C GLU A 7 -8.70 13.40 -19.33
N ASP A 8 -8.69 13.76 -18.05
CA ASP A 8 -7.58 13.49 -17.13
C ASP A 8 -7.59 12.05 -16.57
N LEU A 9 -8.63 11.26 -16.90
CA LEU A 9 -8.89 9.92 -16.36
C LEU A 9 -9.00 8.86 -17.47
N THR A 10 -8.72 9.22 -18.72
CA THR A 10 -8.87 8.31 -19.88
C THR A 10 -8.01 7.06 -19.79
N ASP A 11 -6.90 7.14 -19.05
CA ASP A 11 -5.96 6.04 -18.89
C ASP A 11 -6.34 5.09 -17.74
N LEU A 12 -7.43 5.37 -17.01
CA LEU A 12 -7.95 4.53 -15.94
C LEU A 12 -9.00 3.57 -16.49
N SER A 13 -8.60 2.34 -16.78
CA SER A 13 -9.48 1.33 -17.39
C SER A 13 -10.42 0.67 -16.36
N LEU A 14 -10.03 0.68 -15.09
CA LEU A 14 -10.76 -0.01 -14.03
C LEU A 14 -11.83 0.89 -13.41
N LEU A 15 -11.59 2.19 -13.29
CA LEU A 15 -12.49 3.12 -12.61
C LEU A 15 -13.86 3.18 -13.32
N GLY A 16 -14.96 3.00 -12.58
CA GLY A 16 -16.33 3.01 -13.13
C GLY A 16 -16.77 1.72 -13.86
N ASN A 17 -15.86 0.77 -14.10
CA ASN A 17 -16.19 -0.49 -14.78
C ASN A 17 -17.03 -1.44 -13.90
N GLN A 18 -18.18 -1.92 -14.41
CA GLN A 18 -19.06 -2.86 -13.70
C GLN A 18 -18.71 -4.34 -13.92
N GLY A 19 -17.95 -4.69 -14.97
CA GLY A 19 -17.49 -6.05 -15.26
C GLY A 19 -16.12 -6.35 -14.65
N THR A 20 -15.91 -5.99 -13.38
CA THR A 20 -14.60 -6.14 -12.75
C THR A 20 -14.30 -7.62 -12.50
N ASN A 21 -13.28 -8.15 -13.18
CA ASN A 21 -12.76 -9.49 -12.91
C ASN A 21 -11.80 -9.44 -11.72
N TYR A 22 -12.00 -10.32 -10.73
CA TYR A 22 -11.14 -10.41 -9.57
C TYR A 22 -10.08 -11.48 -9.81
N LEU A 23 -8.83 -11.05 -9.89
CA LEU A 23 -7.68 -11.95 -9.87
C LEU A 23 -7.31 -12.21 -8.40
N PHE A 24 -7.04 -13.47 -8.06
CA PHE A 24 -6.63 -13.90 -6.73
C PHE A 24 -5.20 -14.46 -6.69
N GLU A 25 -4.52 -14.42 -7.83
CA GLU A 25 -3.08 -14.62 -7.96
C GLU A 25 -2.43 -13.25 -8.06
N TYR A 26 -1.21 -13.13 -7.56
CA TYR A 26 -0.44 -11.88 -7.53
C TYR A 26 -0.39 -11.21 -8.92
N ALA A 27 -0.86 -9.96 -9.00
CA ALA A 27 -1.08 -9.23 -10.26
C ALA A 27 -0.72 -7.74 -10.11
N PRO A 28 0.57 -7.37 -10.04
CA PRO A 28 1.00 -5.97 -9.90
C PRO A 28 0.62 -5.10 -11.10
N GLU A 29 0.48 -5.70 -12.29
CA GLU A 29 0.11 -5.02 -13.53
C GLU A 29 -1.29 -4.40 -13.54
N ILE A 30 -2.14 -4.76 -12.56
CA ILE A 30 -3.47 -4.16 -12.41
C ILE A 30 -3.42 -2.75 -11.83
N LEU A 31 -2.29 -2.34 -11.27
CA LEU A 31 -2.12 -1.02 -10.68
C LEU A 31 -2.16 0.07 -11.76
N GLU A 32 -2.99 1.08 -11.51
CA GLU A 32 -3.15 2.24 -12.36
C GLU A 32 -2.80 3.50 -11.57
N ALA A 33 -2.24 4.50 -12.23
CA ALA A 33 -1.94 5.80 -11.63
C ALA A 33 -2.41 6.94 -12.52
N PHE A 34 -2.70 8.08 -11.91
CA PHE A 34 -3.08 9.32 -12.58
C PHE A 34 -2.19 10.48 -12.13
N ASP A 35 -2.26 11.60 -12.85
CA ASP A 35 -1.43 12.76 -12.57
C ASP A 35 -1.82 13.52 -11.29
N ASN A 36 -0.81 13.82 -10.49
CA ASN A 36 -0.91 14.72 -9.36
C ASN A 36 -1.11 16.16 -9.86
N LYS A 37 -2.27 16.77 -9.57
CA LYS A 37 -2.58 18.17 -9.93
C LYS A 37 -1.94 19.21 -9.00
N HIS A 38 -1.31 18.79 -7.93
CA HIS A 38 -0.71 19.66 -6.92
C HIS A 38 0.75 19.29 -6.61
N PRO A 39 1.63 19.13 -7.63
CA PRO A 39 3.01 18.68 -7.40
C PRO A 39 3.84 19.73 -6.65
N ASN A 40 3.45 21.00 -6.67
CA ASN A 40 4.22 22.10 -6.07
C ASN A 40 4.14 22.16 -4.53
N ARG A 41 3.48 21.20 -3.87
CA ARG A 41 3.41 21.14 -2.40
C ARG A 41 3.49 19.69 -1.93
N ASP A 42 3.97 19.49 -0.71
CA ASP A 42 3.93 18.20 -0.05
C ASP A 42 2.57 18.03 0.65
N TYR A 43 1.97 16.86 0.48
CA TYR A 43 0.76 16.46 1.20
C TYR A 43 0.72 14.95 1.35
N PHE A 44 0.14 14.48 2.45
CA PHE A 44 -0.05 13.05 2.68
C PHE A 44 -1.37 12.58 2.08
N VAL A 45 -1.33 11.38 1.51
CA VAL A 45 -2.50 10.56 1.26
C VAL A 45 -2.33 9.27 2.04
N LYS A 46 -3.40 8.83 2.71
CA LYS A 46 -3.41 7.58 3.47
C LYS A 46 -4.56 6.68 3.04
N PHE A 47 -4.24 5.44 2.71
CA PHE A 47 -5.20 4.36 2.58
C PHE A 47 -5.22 3.53 3.85
N ASN A 48 -6.42 3.26 4.37
CA ASN A 48 -6.64 2.27 5.41
C ASN A 48 -7.27 1.06 4.73
N CYS A 49 -6.59 -0.08 4.78
CA CYS A 49 -6.94 -1.29 4.06
C CYS A 49 -7.21 -2.42 5.06
N PRO A 50 -8.37 -2.42 5.75
CA PRO A 50 -8.70 -3.39 6.79
C PRO A 50 -9.09 -4.78 6.27
N GLU A 51 -9.18 -4.95 4.95
CA GLU A 51 -9.68 -6.16 4.29
C GLU A 51 -8.55 -6.97 3.61
N PHE A 52 -7.29 -6.75 3.99
CA PHE A 52 -6.16 -7.48 3.40
C PHE A 52 -6.12 -8.92 3.89
N THR A 53 -5.85 -9.85 2.97
CA THR A 53 -5.61 -11.25 3.29
C THR A 53 -4.66 -11.90 2.28
N SER A 54 -3.85 -12.84 2.75
CA SER A 54 -2.92 -13.64 1.95
C SER A 54 -2.81 -15.05 2.54
N LEU A 55 -1.98 -15.93 1.97
CA LEU A 55 -1.72 -17.27 2.50
C LEU A 55 -0.35 -17.36 3.16
N CYS A 56 -0.25 -18.14 4.24
CA CYS A 56 1.04 -18.54 4.78
C CYS A 56 1.70 -19.56 3.82
N PRO A 57 2.94 -19.32 3.32
CA PRO A 57 3.54 -20.12 2.26
C PRO A 57 3.80 -21.58 2.66
N LYS A 58 3.97 -21.86 3.96
CA LYS A 58 4.23 -23.21 4.47
C LYS A 58 2.96 -24.00 4.79
N THR A 59 1.94 -23.33 5.32
CA THR A 59 0.76 -24.00 5.89
C THR A 59 -0.49 -23.88 5.01
N GLY A 60 -0.51 -22.94 4.06
CA GLY A 60 -1.67 -22.63 3.24
C GLY A 60 -2.85 -22.02 4.01
N GLN A 61 -2.68 -21.74 5.30
CA GLN A 61 -3.71 -21.07 6.10
C GLN A 61 -3.77 -19.58 5.74
N PRO A 62 -4.97 -18.95 5.75
CA PRO A 62 -5.13 -17.55 5.44
C PRO A 62 -4.72 -16.63 6.59
N ASP A 63 -3.99 -15.59 6.26
CA ASP A 63 -3.59 -14.50 7.13
C ASP A 63 -4.42 -13.25 6.85
N PHE A 64 -4.71 -12.48 7.88
CA PHE A 64 -5.53 -11.28 7.79
C PHE A 64 -4.78 -10.11 8.41
N ALA A 65 -4.86 -8.94 7.78
CA ALA A 65 -4.24 -7.73 8.30
C ALA A 65 -5.07 -6.49 8.00
N THR A 66 -4.88 -5.47 8.82
CA THR A 66 -5.12 -4.10 8.38
C THR A 66 -3.80 -3.52 7.89
N ILE A 67 -3.77 -3.07 6.64
CA ILE A 67 -2.61 -2.37 6.07
C ILE A 67 -2.88 -0.86 6.06
N TYR A 68 -1.91 -0.08 6.52
CA TYR A 68 -1.89 1.36 6.38
C TYR A 68 -0.82 1.74 5.35
N ILE A 69 -1.23 2.42 4.29
CA ILE A 69 -0.32 2.92 3.27
C ILE A 69 -0.39 4.44 3.31
N SER A 70 0.70 5.09 3.69
CA SER A 70 0.80 6.55 3.68
C SER A 70 1.90 6.97 2.71
N TYR A 71 1.61 7.94 1.85
CA TYR A 71 2.61 8.42 0.89
C TYR A 71 2.48 9.91 0.62
N ILE A 72 3.60 10.51 0.20
CA ILE A 72 3.68 11.85 -0.39
C ILE A 72 3.93 11.65 -1.89
N PRO A 73 2.98 12.02 -2.77
CA PRO A 73 3.13 11.78 -4.20
C PRO A 73 4.24 12.62 -4.83
N GLY A 74 4.87 12.05 -5.86
CA GLY A 74 5.62 12.80 -6.85
C GLY A 74 4.66 13.39 -7.90
N GLU A 75 4.87 13.00 -9.16
CA GLU A 75 3.99 13.38 -10.27
C GLU A 75 2.79 12.46 -10.44
N LYS A 76 2.87 11.22 -9.94
CA LYS A 76 1.82 10.22 -10.06
C LYS A 76 1.17 9.90 -8.72
N MET A 77 -0.07 9.44 -8.79
CA MET A 77 -0.86 8.97 -7.66
C MET A 77 -1.59 7.69 -8.05
N VAL A 78 -1.50 6.65 -7.21
CA VAL A 78 -2.22 5.39 -7.40
C VAL A 78 -3.74 5.61 -7.38
N GLU A 79 -4.44 4.91 -8.25
CA GLU A 79 -5.90 4.88 -8.31
C GLU A 79 -6.45 3.90 -7.25
N SER A 80 -7.46 4.31 -6.51
CA SER A 80 -8.00 3.56 -5.38
C SER A 80 -8.60 2.19 -5.71
N LYS A 81 -9.28 2.06 -6.86
CA LYS A 81 -9.89 0.79 -7.29
C LYS A 81 -8.81 -0.17 -7.80
N SER A 82 -7.82 0.29 -8.55
CA SER A 82 -6.68 -0.51 -8.96
C SER A 82 -5.91 -1.03 -7.75
N LEU A 83 -5.65 -0.19 -6.74
CA LEU A 83 -5.05 -0.59 -5.46
C LEU A 83 -5.88 -1.67 -4.75
N LYS A 84 -7.20 -1.52 -4.70
CA LYS A 84 -8.08 -2.54 -4.10
C LYS A 84 -7.94 -3.89 -4.82
N LEU A 85 -7.94 -3.89 -6.15
CA LEU A 85 -7.83 -5.13 -6.93
C LEU A 85 -6.44 -5.75 -6.80
N TYR A 86 -5.40 -4.93 -6.75
CA TYR A 86 -4.04 -5.35 -6.44
C TYR A 86 -3.96 -6.02 -5.07
N LEU A 87 -4.52 -5.45 -4.00
CA LEU A 87 -4.52 -6.08 -2.68
C LEU A 87 -5.31 -7.40 -2.65
N PHE A 88 -6.38 -7.52 -3.44
CA PHE A 88 -7.10 -8.79 -3.59
C PHE A 88 -6.32 -9.86 -4.37
N SER A 89 -5.36 -9.46 -5.20
CA SER A 89 -4.48 -10.38 -5.91
C SER A 89 -3.59 -11.20 -4.95
N PHE A 90 -3.38 -10.72 -3.72
CA PHE A 90 -2.67 -11.46 -2.68
C PHE A 90 -3.48 -12.60 -2.04
N ARG A 91 -4.79 -12.67 -2.28
CA ARG A 91 -5.70 -13.56 -1.54
C ARG A 91 -5.28 -15.03 -1.55
N ASN A 92 -4.82 -15.55 -2.69
CA ASN A 92 -4.30 -16.92 -2.80
C ASN A 92 -2.77 -16.96 -2.97
N HIS A 93 -2.10 -15.81 -2.82
CA HIS A 93 -0.65 -15.72 -2.89
C HIS A 93 -0.04 -16.10 -1.55
N GLY A 94 0.97 -16.98 -1.58
CA GLY A 94 1.64 -17.47 -0.39
C GLY A 94 2.95 -16.75 -0.14
N ASP A 95 3.02 -15.88 0.87
CA ASP A 95 4.27 -15.20 1.25
C ASP A 95 4.31 -14.84 2.75
N PHE A 96 5.50 -14.53 3.27
CA PHE A 96 5.63 -14.03 4.64
C PHE A 96 5.06 -12.61 4.77
N HIS A 97 4.70 -12.22 6.00
CA HIS A 97 4.06 -10.93 6.26
C HIS A 97 5.00 -9.77 5.92
N GLU A 98 6.28 -9.92 6.27
CA GLU A 98 7.35 -8.97 6.01
C GLU A 98 7.59 -8.79 4.51
N ASP A 99 7.61 -9.90 3.76
CA ASP A 99 7.81 -9.90 2.31
C ASP A 99 6.60 -9.25 1.61
N CYS A 100 5.37 -9.60 2.01
CA CYS A 100 4.14 -8.95 1.53
C CYS A 100 4.23 -7.42 1.65
N MET A 101 4.64 -6.88 2.80
CA MET A 101 4.69 -5.42 3.00
C MET A 101 5.73 -4.76 2.10
N ASN A 102 6.89 -5.40 1.90
CA ASN A 102 7.95 -4.87 1.03
C ASN A 102 7.56 -4.97 -0.45
N ILE A 103 6.91 -6.06 -0.88
CA ILE A 103 6.38 -6.20 -2.26
C ILE A 103 5.37 -5.09 -2.55
N ILE A 104 4.41 -4.88 -1.65
CA ILE A 104 3.42 -3.80 -1.77
C ILE A 104 4.11 -2.44 -1.90
N MET A 105 5.13 -2.18 -1.09
CA MET A 105 5.86 -0.92 -1.19
C MET A 105 6.63 -0.79 -2.51
N ASN A 106 7.30 -1.85 -2.96
CA ASN A 106 8.12 -1.85 -4.18
C ASN A 106 7.27 -1.59 -5.43
N ASP A 107 6.15 -2.28 -5.58
CA ASP A 107 5.25 -2.10 -6.72
C ASP A 107 4.66 -0.69 -6.75
N LEU A 108 4.34 -0.13 -5.58
CA LEU A 108 3.85 1.25 -5.45
C LEU A 108 4.95 2.29 -5.72
N ILE A 109 6.20 2.00 -5.38
CA ILE A 109 7.35 2.85 -5.75
C ILE A 109 7.54 2.84 -7.26
N GLU A 110 7.52 1.65 -7.88
CA GLU A 110 7.67 1.50 -9.34
C GLU A 110 6.56 2.23 -10.09
N LEU A 111 5.31 2.11 -9.62
CA LEU A 111 4.15 2.77 -10.22
C LEU A 111 4.20 4.30 -10.10
N MET A 112 4.60 4.83 -8.94
CA MET A 112 4.37 6.24 -8.61
C MET A 112 5.62 7.13 -8.57
N ASP A 113 6.82 6.56 -8.42
CA ASP A 113 8.05 7.29 -8.03
C ASP A 113 7.75 8.33 -6.93
N PRO A 114 7.23 7.91 -5.77
CA PRO A 114 6.76 8.81 -4.74
C PRO A 114 7.93 9.56 -4.09
N ARG A 115 7.63 10.73 -3.53
CA ARG A 115 8.61 11.45 -2.69
C ARG A 115 8.93 10.65 -1.44
N TYR A 116 7.88 10.14 -0.81
CA TYR A 116 7.92 9.33 0.41
C TYR A 116 6.78 8.32 0.39
N ILE A 117 7.00 7.12 0.91
CA ILE A 117 5.97 6.10 1.14
C ILE A 117 6.29 5.26 2.36
N GLU A 118 5.27 4.80 3.07
CA GLU A 118 5.35 3.80 4.12
C GLU A 118 4.19 2.81 4.01
N VAL A 119 4.48 1.56 4.34
CA VAL A 119 3.52 0.46 4.42
C VAL A 119 3.64 -0.15 5.81
N TRP A 120 2.54 -0.14 6.56
CA TRP A 120 2.46 -0.73 7.89
C TRP A 120 1.35 -1.77 7.92
N GLY A 121 1.73 -3.03 8.02
CA GLY A 121 0.80 -4.14 8.23
C GLY A 121 0.60 -4.40 9.71
N LYS A 122 -0.65 -4.62 10.13
CA LYS A 122 -1.00 -5.14 11.45
C LYS A 122 -1.78 -6.43 11.31
N PHE A 123 -1.14 -7.56 11.58
CA PHE A 123 -1.72 -8.89 11.31
C PHE A 123 -2.44 -9.46 12.53
N THR A 124 -3.46 -10.27 12.27
CA THR A 124 -4.11 -11.05 13.33
C THR A 124 -3.18 -12.13 13.87
N PRO A 125 -3.29 -12.48 15.17
CA PRO A 125 -2.32 -13.35 15.81
C PRO A 125 -2.41 -14.81 15.34
N ARG A 126 -1.24 -15.45 15.20
CA ARG A 126 -1.10 -16.90 15.04
C ARG A 126 -0.28 -17.49 16.17
N GLY A 127 -0.77 -18.57 16.76
CA GLY A 127 -0.13 -19.16 17.95
C GLY A 127 -0.02 -18.17 19.12
N GLY A 128 -0.92 -17.19 19.19
CA GLY A 128 -0.93 -16.15 20.22
C GLY A 128 -0.02 -14.94 19.96
N ILE A 129 0.65 -14.88 18.80
CA ILE A 129 1.59 -13.81 18.44
C ILE A 129 1.12 -13.12 17.15
N SER A 130 0.94 -11.81 17.18
CA SER A 130 0.77 -10.97 15.98
C SER A 130 2.12 -10.46 15.50
N ILE A 131 2.20 -10.12 14.21
CA ILE A 131 3.39 -9.57 13.58
C ILE A 131 2.95 -8.31 12.86
N ASP A 132 3.61 -7.19 13.15
CA ASP A 132 3.26 -5.89 12.60
C ASP A 132 4.44 -5.30 11.80
N PRO A 133 4.69 -5.75 10.54
CA PRO A 133 5.81 -5.24 9.76
C PRO A 133 5.58 -3.80 9.32
N TYR A 134 6.61 -2.97 9.47
CA TYR A 134 6.67 -1.60 8.97
C TYR A 134 7.85 -1.45 8.02
N THR A 135 7.60 -0.87 6.85
CA THR A 135 8.63 -0.49 5.89
C THR A 135 8.35 0.90 5.35
N ASN A 136 9.41 1.65 5.01
CA ASN A 136 9.28 2.96 4.41
C ASN A 136 10.39 3.24 3.41
N TYR A 137 10.15 4.25 2.58
CA TYR A 137 11.08 4.70 1.56
C TYR A 137 10.94 6.22 1.39
N GLY A 138 12.09 6.87 1.19
CA GLY A 138 12.17 8.26 0.80
C GLY A 138 13.13 8.40 -0.38
N LYS A 139 12.81 9.29 -1.31
CA LYS A 139 13.62 9.47 -2.54
C LYS A 139 15.11 9.75 -2.19
N PRO A 140 16.07 8.94 -2.69
CA PRO A 140 17.48 9.05 -2.32
C PRO A 140 18.08 10.42 -2.59
N GLY A 141 18.95 10.89 -1.70
CA GLY A 141 19.62 12.19 -1.80
C GLY A 141 18.70 13.40 -1.59
N THR A 142 17.52 13.19 -1.00
CA THR A 142 16.55 14.27 -0.74
C THR A 142 16.15 14.32 0.73
N LYS A 143 15.46 15.40 1.13
CA LYS A 143 14.86 15.52 2.47
C LYS A 143 13.89 14.38 2.82
N TYR A 144 13.36 13.64 1.83
CA TYR A 144 12.44 12.54 2.08
C TYR A 144 13.18 11.28 2.54
N GLU A 145 14.43 11.09 2.13
CA GLU A 145 15.30 10.04 2.68
C GLU A 145 15.58 10.29 4.16
N GLU A 146 15.93 11.54 4.52
CA GLU A 146 16.06 11.95 5.94
C GLU A 146 14.75 11.75 6.71
N MET A 147 13.61 12.06 6.09
CA MET A 147 12.29 11.82 6.66
C MET A 147 12.03 10.32 6.89
N ALA A 148 12.41 9.46 5.94
CA ALA A 148 12.27 8.01 6.06
C ALA A 148 13.11 7.46 7.23
N PHE A 149 14.39 7.88 7.33
CA PHE A 149 15.24 7.57 8.48
C PHE A 149 14.64 8.07 9.78
N HIS A 150 14.19 9.32 9.82
CA HIS A 150 13.58 9.90 11.03
C HIS A 150 12.33 9.13 11.45
N ARG A 151 11.43 8.80 10.52
CA ARG A 151 10.21 8.04 10.83
C ARG A 151 10.51 6.63 11.27
N LEU A 152 11.50 5.97 10.68
CA LEU A 152 11.94 4.64 11.08
C LEU A 152 12.56 4.64 12.48
N MET A 153 13.45 5.58 12.79
CA MET A 153 14.08 5.69 14.13
C MET A 153 13.08 5.98 15.25
N ASN A 154 11.98 6.64 14.93
CA ASN A 154 10.92 6.97 15.89
C ASN A 154 9.66 6.11 15.71
N HIS A 155 9.75 5.04 14.92
CA HIS A 155 8.61 4.15 14.67
C HIS A 155 8.26 3.41 15.97
N ASP A 156 6.96 3.37 16.27
CA ASP A 156 6.38 2.58 17.36
C ASP A 156 7.06 2.75 18.74
N MET A 157 7.56 3.96 19.04
CA MET A 157 8.13 4.27 20.37
C MET A 157 7.11 4.12 21.51
N TYR A 158 5.82 4.18 21.18
CA TYR A 158 4.69 4.03 22.10
C TYR A 158 3.76 2.96 21.53
N PRO A 159 4.11 1.67 21.66
CA PRO A 159 3.32 0.60 21.10
C PRO A 159 1.93 0.58 21.70
N GLU A 160 0.95 0.20 20.88
CA GLU A 160 -0.43 0.04 21.34
C GLU A 160 -0.58 -1.21 22.21
N THR A 161 -1.61 -1.23 23.06
CA THR A 161 -1.93 -2.43 23.83
C THR A 161 -2.54 -3.48 22.91
N ILE A 162 -1.91 -4.65 22.83
CA ILE A 162 -2.44 -5.84 22.15
C ILE A 162 -2.79 -6.90 23.18
N ASP A 163 -4.08 -7.19 23.34
CA ASP A 163 -4.60 -8.22 24.26
C ASP A 163 -5.21 -9.43 23.53
N ASN A 164 -5.11 -9.45 22.19
CA ASN A 164 -5.69 -10.46 21.29
C ASN A 164 -7.21 -10.61 21.43
N ARG A 165 -7.94 -9.53 21.74
CA ARG A 165 -9.40 -9.52 21.87
C ARG A 165 -10.10 -8.37 21.14
#